data_AF-A0A0V0UJ54-F1
#
_entry.id   AF-A0A0V0UJ54-F1
#
_cell.length_a   1.000
_cell.length_b   1.000
_cell.length_c   1.000
_cell.angle_alpha   90.00
_cell.angle_beta   90.00
_cell.angle_gamma   90.00
#
_symmetry.space_group_name_H-M   'P 1'
#
loop_
_entity.id
_entity.type
_entity.pdbx_description
1 polymer ?
#
loop_
_entity_poly.entity_id
_entity_poly.type
_entity_poly.pdbx_seq_one_letter_code
_entity_poly.pdbx_strand_id
1 'polypeptide(L)'
;LLWEILNRGASYPYENLTDEEIIENVRRVFHQDDRAIYLPQPAICCKEMYSLMLECWQRNPFKRPTFREIHLFLLRKNLGYSPLASESITSTQQHFLYCPCQ
;
A
#
# COMPACT_ATOMS: atom_id res chain seq x y z
N LEU A 1 5.87 -3.16 -3.65
CA LEU A 1 4.85 -4.08 -4.21
C LEU A 1 3.41 -3.70 -3.84
N LEU A 2 2.95 -3.80 -2.58
CA LEU A 2 1.54 -3.50 -2.26
C LEU A 2 1.12 -2.07 -2.71
N TRP A 3 1.98 -1.08 -2.48
CA TRP A 3 1.77 0.30 -2.96
C TRP A 3 1.59 0.39 -4.48
N GLU A 4 2.40 -0.32 -5.26
CA GLU A 4 2.34 -0.32 -6.73
C GLU A 4 1.05 -0.99 -7.22
N ILE A 5 0.65 -2.10 -6.58
CA ILE A 5 -0.61 -2.80 -6.88
C ILE A 5 -1.81 -1.87 -6.67
N LEU A 6 -1.83 -1.13 -5.55
CA LEU A 6 -2.93 -0.21 -5.23
C LEU A 6 -2.92 1.04 -6.12
N ASN A 7 -1.77 1.47 -6.64
CA ASN A 7 -1.70 2.50 -7.68
C ASN A 7 -1.89 1.94 -9.10
N ARG A 8 -2.12 0.63 -9.26
CA ARG A 8 -2.27 -0.05 -10.56
C ARG A 8 -1.10 0.20 -11.52
N GLY A 9 0.10 0.43 -10.98
CA GLY A 9 1.29 0.78 -11.76
C GLY A 9 1.20 2.12 -12.50
N ALA A 10 0.25 3.00 -12.17
CA ALA A 10 0.10 4.30 -12.82
C ALA A 10 1.28 5.26 -12.53
N SER A 11 1.91 5.09 -11.36
CA SER A 11 3.12 5.79 -10.95
C SER A 11 4.14 4.78 -10.42
N TYR A 12 5.43 5.12 -10.54
CA TYR A 12 6.51 4.35 -9.93
C TYR A 12 6.92 4.96 -8.58
N PRO A 13 7.49 4.17 -7.65
CA PRO A 13 7.90 4.67 -6.34
C PRO A 13 8.87 5.85 -6.44
N TYR A 14 8.62 6.90 -5.65
CA TYR A 14 9.47 8.09 -5.57
C TYR A 14 9.70 8.82 -6.90
N GLU A 15 8.68 8.88 -7.76
CA GLU A 15 8.76 9.48 -9.12
C GLU A 15 9.28 10.92 -9.20
N ASN A 16 9.27 11.64 -8.08
CA ASN A 16 9.72 13.03 -7.99
C ASN A 16 11.12 13.20 -7.39
N LEU A 17 11.85 12.10 -7.14
CA LEU A 17 13.20 12.12 -6.58
C LEU A 17 14.22 11.60 -7.61
N THR A 18 15.41 12.20 -7.64
CA THR A 18 16.55 11.62 -8.38
C THR A 18 17.14 10.42 -7.63
N ASP A 19 18.00 9.64 -8.29
CA ASP A 19 18.70 8.52 -7.66
C ASP A 19 19.51 8.95 -6.43
N GLU A 20 20.19 10.10 -6.51
CA GLU A 20 20.95 10.67 -5.38
C GLU A 20 20.02 11.06 -4.22
N GLU A 21 18.87 11.65 -4.52
CA GLU A 21 17.87 12.02 -3.51
C GLU A 21 17.23 10.78 -2.86
N ILE A 22 17.05 9.69 -3.61
CA ILE A 22 16.59 8.41 -3.07
C ILE A 22 17.62 7.84 -2.11
N ILE A 23 18.91 7.84 -2.49
CA ILE A 23 19.99 7.37 -1.61
C ILE A 23 20.00 8.19 -0.32
N GLU A 24 19.85 9.50 -0.41
CA GLU A 24 19.80 10.37 0.77
C GLU A 24 18.55 10.13 1.61
N ASN A 25 17.40 9.91 0.98
CA ASN A 25 16.17 9.57 1.68
C ASN A 25 16.28 8.23 2.44
N VAL A 26 16.95 7.23 1.86
CA VAL A 26 17.24 5.97 2.56
C VAL A 26 18.07 6.19 3.82
N ARG A 27 19.06 7.10 3.78
CA ARG A 27 19.83 7.49 4.97
C ARG A 27 18.93 8.16 6.01
N ARG A 28 18.05 9.07 5.59
CA ARG A 28 17.09 9.74 6.49
C ARG A 28 16.16 8.74 7.19
N VAL A 29 15.60 7.80 6.43
CA VAL A 29 14.79 6.69 6.99
C VAL A 29 15.62 5.85 7.98
N PHE A 30 16.88 5.57 7.66
CA PHE A 30 17.78 4.81 8.53
C PHE A 30 18.03 5.50 9.86
N HIS A 31 18.26 6.81 9.82
CA HIS A 31 18.54 7.65 10.97
C HIS A 31 17.29 8.18 11.69
N GLN A 32 16.10 7.81 11.22
CA GLN A 32 14.81 8.28 11.76
C GLN A 32 14.71 9.82 11.77
N ASP A 33 15.22 10.46 10.71
CA ASP A 33 15.08 11.90 10.49
C ASP A 33 13.63 12.23 10.12
N ASP A 34 13.04 13.25 10.74
CA ASP A 34 11.66 13.69 10.49
C ASP A 34 11.44 14.16 9.03
N ARG A 35 12.52 14.45 8.29
CA ARG A 35 12.49 14.82 6.86
C ARG A 35 12.52 13.61 5.94
N ALA A 36 12.48 12.38 6.47
CA ALA A 36 12.35 11.17 5.67
C ALA A 36 11.01 11.17 4.91
N ILE A 37 11.08 10.88 3.62
CA ILE A 37 9.93 10.84 2.71
C ILE A 37 9.51 9.37 2.54
N TYR A 38 8.28 9.06 2.91
CA TYR A 38 7.66 7.77 2.61
C TYR A 38 6.74 7.90 1.40
N LEU A 39 6.47 6.78 0.72
CA LEU A 39 5.51 6.78 -0.38
C LEU A 39 4.13 7.24 0.13
N PRO A 40 3.41 8.10 -0.62
CA PRO A 40 2.13 8.64 -0.19
C PRO A 40 1.05 7.55 -0.15
N GLN A 41 -0.02 7.79 0.61
CA GLN A 41 -1.19 6.92 0.59
C GLN A 41 -1.84 6.93 -0.81
N PRO A 42 -2.03 5.76 -1.46
CA PRO A 42 -2.75 5.69 -2.73
C PRO A 42 -4.20 6.20 -2.58
N ALA A 43 -4.76 6.84 -3.61
CA ALA A 43 -6.10 7.45 -3.54
C ALA A 43 -7.21 6.45 -3.19
N ILE A 44 -7.10 5.21 -3.66
CA ILE A 44 -8.06 4.13 -3.41
C ILE A 44 -7.70 3.27 -2.19
N CYS A 45 -6.72 3.68 -1.39
CA CYS A 45 -6.27 2.91 -0.24
C CYS A 45 -6.90 3.49 1.04
N CYS A 46 -7.47 2.66 1.89
CA CYS A 46 -7.89 3.14 3.21
C CYS A 46 -6.76 3.23 4.22
N LYS A 47 -7.02 3.98 5.30
CA LYS A 47 -6.02 4.32 6.31
C LYS A 47 -5.37 3.08 6.92
N GLU A 48 -6.13 2.03 7.23
CA GLU A 48 -5.59 0.82 7.84
C GLU A 48 -4.65 0.07 6.88
N MET A 49 -4.96 0.08 5.58
CA MET A 49 -4.10 -0.52 4.56
C MET A 49 -2.81 0.28 4.38
N TYR A 50 -2.88 1.61 4.49
CA TYR A 50 -1.68 2.45 4.51
C TYR A 50 -0.86 2.27 5.80
N SER A 51 -1.51 2.14 6.96
CA SER A 51 -0.83 1.80 8.22
C SER A 51 -0.05 0.49 8.09
N LEU A 52 -0.64 -0.55 7.50
CA LEU A 52 0.08 -1.80 7.22
C LEU A 52 1.33 -1.57 6.35
N MET A 53 1.25 -0.70 5.33
CA MET A 53 2.41 -0.36 4.51
C MET A 53 3.50 0.34 5.33
N LEU A 54 3.14 1.28 6.21
CA LEU A 54 4.08 1.94 7.12
C LEU A 54 4.73 0.97 8.12
N GLU A 55 3.98 -0.03 8.60
CA GLU A 55 4.51 -1.11 9.43
C GLU A 55 5.53 -1.98 8.67
N CYS A 56 5.28 -2.27 7.39
CA CYS A 56 6.24 -2.96 6.52
C CYS A 56 7.54 -2.17 6.34
N TRP A 57 7.49 -0.84 6.40
CA TRP A 57 8.64 0.04 6.20
C TRP A 57 9.38 0.41 7.49
N GLN A 58 9.09 -0.25 8.61
CA GLN A 58 9.79 -0.02 9.87
C GLN A 58 11.30 -0.27 9.75
N ARG A 59 12.08 0.63 10.37
CA ARG A 59 13.54 0.51 10.45
C ARG A 59 13.99 -0.77 11.16
N ASN A 60 13.31 -1.09 12.26
CA ASN A 60 13.55 -2.31 13.02
C ASN A 60 12.85 -3.50 12.34
N PRO A 61 13.59 -4.50 11.83
CA PRO A 61 12.99 -5.66 11.17
C PRO A 61 12.06 -6.46 12.07
N PHE A 62 12.29 -6.50 13.38
CA PHE A 62 11.44 -7.21 14.34
C PHE A 62 10.09 -6.53 14.60
N LYS A 63 9.93 -5.27 14.17
CA LYS A 63 8.64 -4.55 14.21
C LYS A 63 7.84 -4.70 12.92
N ARG A 64 8.42 -5.30 11.87
CA ARG A 64 7.70 -5.52 10.62
C ARG A 64 6.77 -6.72 10.76
N PRO A 65 5.55 -6.64 10.24
CA PRO A 65 4.64 -7.77 10.28
C PRO A 65 5.18 -8.92 9.42
N THR A 66 4.94 -10.14 9.86
CA THR A 66 5.23 -11.34 9.08
C THR A 66 4.31 -11.44 7.88
N PHE A 67 4.72 -12.20 6.86
CA PHE A 67 3.83 -12.48 5.72
C PHE A 67 2.51 -13.16 6.14
N ARG A 68 2.52 -13.95 7.21
CA ARG A 68 1.30 -14.57 7.76
C ARG A 68 0.33 -13.51 8.30
N GLU A 69 0.83 -12.53 9.05
CA GLU A 69 0.01 -11.43 9.58
C GLU A 69 -0.52 -10.54 8.45
N ILE A 70 0.34 -10.20 7.48
CA ILE A 70 -0.04 -9.45 6.27
C ILE A 70 -1.16 -10.19 5.53
N HIS A 71 -1.00 -11.51 5.29
CA HIS A 71 -1.99 -12.31 4.58
C HIS A 71 -3.34 -12.36 5.31
N LEU A 72 -3.34 -12.60 6.62
CA LEU A 72 -4.57 -12.62 7.43
C LEU A 72 -5.28 -11.26 7.44
N PHE A 73 -4.52 -10.16 7.52
CA PHE A 73 -5.08 -8.83 7.42
C PHE A 73 -5.77 -8.59 6.06
N LEU A 74 -5.08 -8.93 4.97
CA LEU A 74 -5.61 -8.75 3.61
C LEU A 74 -6.82 -9.64 3.36
N LEU A 75 -6.80 -10.90 3.83
CA LEU A 75 -7.94 -11.81 3.74
C LEU A 75 -9.17 -11.24 4.44
N ARG A 76 -8.98 -10.69 5.65
CA ARG A 76 -10.05 -10.05 6.41
C ARG A 76 -10.62 -8.82 5.69
N LYS A 77 -9.77 -8.02 5.06
CA LYS A 77 -10.19 -6.84 4.27
C LYS A 77 -10.90 -7.22 2.97
N ASN A 78 -10.63 -8.41 2.43
CA ASN A 78 -11.28 -8.93 1.23
C ASN A 78 -12.49 -9.83 1.53
N LEU A 79 -12.96 -9.90 2.78
CA LEU A 79 -14.18 -10.67 3.10
C LEU A 79 -15.37 -10.11 2.31
N GLY A 80 -16.06 -10.98 1.58
CA GLY A 80 -17.17 -10.58 0.70
C GLY A 80 -16.76 -10.29 -0.75
N TYR A 81 -15.46 -10.29 -1.07
CA TYR A 81 -15.01 -10.26 -2.46
C TYR A 81 -15.31 -11.60 -3.14
N SER A 82 -16.24 -11.59 -4.12
CA SER A 82 -16.50 -12.73 -5.00
C SER A 82 -16.12 -12.37 -6.43
N PRO A 83 -15.01 -12.90 -6.97
CA PRO A 83 -14.59 -12.60 -8.33
C PRO A 83 -15.53 -13.20 -9.40
N LEU A 84 -16.43 -14.11 -9.01
CA LEU A 84 -17.41 -14.75 -9.90
C LEU A 84 -18.78 -14.05 -9.89
N ALA A 85 -19.01 -13.11 -8.95
CA ALA A 85 -20.25 -12.34 -8.90
C ALA A 85 -20.29 -11.18 -9.92
N SER A 86 -19.18 -10.91 -10.62
CA SER A 86 -19.03 -9.77 -11.53
C SER A 86 -19.52 -10.01 -12.97
N GLU A 87 -19.93 -11.22 -13.35
CA GLU A 87 -20.39 -11.49 -14.72
C GLU A 87 -21.77 -10.89 -15.06
N SER A 88 -22.47 -10.27 -14.11
CA SER A 88 -23.82 -9.73 -14.34
C SER A 88 -23.97 -8.23 -14.09
N ILE A 89 -22.86 -7.50 -13.96
CA ILE A 89 -22.88 -6.13 -13.42
C ILE A 89 -22.30 -5.10 -14.42
N THR A 90 -23.09 -4.10 -14.77
CA THR A 90 -22.74 -3.02 -15.70
C THR A 90 -21.65 -2.08 -15.16
N SER A 91 -20.91 -1.46 -16.09
CA SER A 91 -19.66 -0.69 -15.91
C SER A 91 -19.63 0.32 -14.72
N THR A 92 -20.76 0.82 -14.25
CA THR A 92 -20.84 1.76 -13.13
C THR A 92 -20.72 1.12 -11.73
N GLN A 93 -20.91 -0.19 -11.60
CA GLN A 93 -20.81 -0.90 -10.31
C GLN A 93 -19.41 -1.50 -10.05
N GLN A 94 -18.52 -1.53 -11.04
CA GLN A 94 -17.11 -1.90 -10.82
C GLN A 94 -16.37 -0.93 -9.88
N HIS A 95 -16.85 0.31 -9.75
CA HIS A 95 -16.26 1.29 -8.84
C HIS A 95 -16.39 0.90 -7.35
N PHE A 96 -17.36 0.07 -7.00
CA PHE A 96 -17.56 -0.40 -5.62
C PHE A 96 -16.72 -1.63 -5.25
N LEU A 97 -16.03 -2.26 -6.22
CA LEU A 97 -15.29 -3.51 -6.00
C LEU A 97 -13.76 -3.33 -5.82
N TYR A 98 -13.24 -2.11 -5.92
CA TYR A 98 -11.78 -1.87 -5.91
C TYR A 98 -11.26 -1.00 -4.76
N CYS A 99 -12.09 -0.67 -3.77
CA CYS A 99 -11.63 -0.09 -2.49
C CYS A 99 -12.53 -0.58 -1.34
N PRO A 100 -12.16 -1.68 -0.63
CA PRO A 100 -12.99 -2.30 0.39
C PRO A 100 -12.73 -1.68 1.76
N CYS A 101 -12.99 -0.38 1.87
CA CYS A 101 -13.16 0.23 3.18
C CYS A 101 -14.55 0.81 3.41
N GLN A 102 -15.48 0.51 2.51
CA GLN A 102 -16.91 0.32 2.77
C GLN A 102 -17.43 -0.83 1.93
#